data_AF-A0A0N0ZUE0-F1
#
_entry.id   AF-A0A0N0ZUE0-F1
#
_cell.length_a   1.000
_cell.length_b   1.000
_cell.length_c   1.000
_cell.angle_alpha   90.00
_cell.angle_beta   90.00
_cell.angle_gamma   90.00
#
_symmetry.space_group_name_H-M   'P 1'
#
loop_
_entity.id
_entity.type
_entity.pdbx_description
1 polymer ?
#
loop_
_entity_poly.entity_id
_entity_poly.type
_entity_poly.pdbx_seq_one_letter_code
_entity_poly.pdbx_strand_id
1 'polypeptide(L)'
;MKTINHLLIRLLITAIPLIGLYFWAEMAFRANREKEHPTDVGMGVALMLIFVLSALFFGFITDFITRLVKKDYRVALTDVPFLLAFIVPILYLSCLWSDGDGFCKCLTTTMDKI
;
A
#
# COMPACT_ATOMS: atom_id res chain seq x y z
N MET A 1 18.27 -7.16 19.21
CA MET A 1 17.98 -5.70 19.29
C MET A 1 18.15 -4.99 17.94
N LYS A 2 19.29 -5.09 17.24
CA LYS A 2 19.53 -4.38 15.96
C LYS A 2 18.43 -4.63 14.90
N THR A 3 18.03 -5.88 14.70
CA THR A 3 16.99 -6.27 13.72
C THR A 3 15.59 -5.78 14.11
N ILE A 4 15.27 -5.76 15.41
CA ILE A 4 13.98 -5.28 15.92
C ILE A 4 13.85 -3.78 15.68
N ASN A 5 14.91 -3.01 15.92
CA ASN A 5 14.90 -1.58 15.64
C ASN A 5 14.69 -1.29 14.14
N HIS A 6 15.32 -2.07 13.25
CA HIS A 6 15.07 -1.93 11.81
C HIS A 6 13.62 -2.22 11.44
N LEU A 7 13.02 -3.26 12.02
CA LEU A 7 11.63 -3.60 11.80
C LEU A 7 10.67 -2.51 12.31
N LEU A 8 10.92 -1.95 13.51
CA LEU A 8 10.14 -0.85 14.06
C LEU A 8 10.23 0.42 13.21
N ILE A 9 11.43 0.76 12.73
CA ILE A 9 11.62 1.92 11.84
C ILE A 9 10.85 1.71 10.53
N ARG A 10 10.91 0.52 9.93
CA ARG A 10 10.16 0.18 8.71
C ARG A 10 8.66 0.22 8.92
N LEU A 11 8.19 -0.26 10.07
CA LEU A 11 6.80 -0.16 10.47
C LEU A 11 6.36 1.30 10.58
N LEU A 12 7.16 2.18 11.19
CA LEU A 12 6.86 3.61 11.28
C LEU A 12 6.84 4.29 9.91
N ILE A 13 7.84 4.03 9.06
CA ILE A 13 7.92 4.55 7.68
C ILE A 13 6.67 4.15 6.88
N THR A 14 6.14 2.95 7.12
CA THR A 14 4.92 2.46 6.47
C THR A 14 3.66 3.06 7.09
N ALA A 15 3.57 3.09 8.42
CA ALA A 15 2.36 3.48 9.15
C ALA A 15 2.06 4.97 9.02
N ILE A 16 3.08 5.83 9.10
CA ILE A 16 2.91 7.30 9.05
C ILE A 16 2.15 7.75 7.79
N PRO A 17 2.57 7.41 6.55
CA PRO A 17 1.87 7.84 5.35
C PRO A 17 0.47 7.21 5.23
N LEU A 18 0.28 5.96 5.67
CA LEU A 18 -1.03 5.30 5.62
C LEU A 18 -2.02 5.93 6.61
N ILE A 19 -1.58 6.27 7.81
CA ILE A 19 -2.39 6.99 8.81
C ILE A 19 -2.72 8.40 8.29
N GLY A 20 -1.75 9.09 7.70
CA GLY A 20 -1.98 10.40 7.09
C GLY A 20 -3.04 10.34 5.99
N LEU A 21 -2.95 9.32 5.12
CA LEU A 21 -3.93 9.09 4.07
C LEU A 21 -5.32 8.75 4.64
N TYR A 22 -5.39 7.94 5.71
CA TYR A 22 -6.64 7.62 6.39
C TYR A 22 -7.35 8.89 6.89
N PHE A 23 -6.65 9.76 7.62
CA PHE A 23 -7.23 11.01 8.11
C PHE A 23 -7.65 11.94 6.96
N TRP A 24 -6.82 12.03 5.94
CA TRP A 24 -7.16 12.82 4.76
C TRP A 24 -8.41 12.29 4.05
N ALA A 25 -8.53 10.98 3.87
CA ALA A 25 -9.70 10.35 3.29
C ALA A 25 -10.95 10.63 4.14
N GLU A 26 -10.86 10.48 5.46
CA GLU A 26 -11.98 10.75 6.36
C GLU A 26 -12.47 12.21 6.24
N MET A 27 -11.54 13.17 6.21
CA MET A 27 -11.87 14.58 5.99
C MET A 27 -12.49 14.82 4.62
N ALA A 28 -11.94 14.21 3.56
CA ALA A 28 -12.46 14.34 2.19
C ALA A 28 -13.89 13.78 2.07
N PHE A 29 -14.17 12.62 2.68
CA PHE A 29 -15.50 12.04 2.69
C PHE A 29 -16.50 12.88 3.49
N ARG A 30 -16.11 13.42 4.65
CA ARG A 30 -16.96 14.32 5.45
C ARG A 30 -17.31 15.59 4.65
N ALA A 31 -16.31 16.26 4.10
CA ALA A 31 -16.52 17.47 3.29
C ALA A 31 -17.39 17.22 2.05
N ASN A 32 -17.32 16.03 1.45
CA ASN A 32 -18.13 15.70 0.28
C ASN A 32 -19.59 15.37 0.62
N ARG A 33 -19.88 14.89 1.84
CA ARG A 33 -21.26 14.70 2.31
C ARG A 33 -21.98 16.03 2.55
N GLU A 34 -21.22 17.08 2.83
CA GLU A 34 -21.74 18.43 3.06
C GLU A 34 -21.95 19.21 1.74
N LYS A 35 -21.48 18.69 0.60
CA LYS A 35 -21.69 19.31 -0.71
C LYS A 35 -23.08 19.00 -1.24
N GLU A 36 -23.68 20.00 -1.87
CA GLU A 36 -24.98 19.91 -2.56
C GLU A 36 -24.98 18.90 -3.71
N HIS A 37 -23.81 18.68 -4.33
CA HIS A 37 -23.57 17.64 -5.32
C HIS A 37 -22.36 16.79 -4.92
N PRO A 38 -22.58 15.58 -4.35
CA PRO A 38 -21.49 14.69 -3.98
C PRO A 38 -20.71 14.23 -5.21
N THR A 39 -19.38 14.25 -5.10
CA THR A 39 -18.45 13.73 -6.11
C THR A 39 -17.91 12.36 -5.71
N ASP A 40 -17.32 11.61 -6.65
CA ASP A 40 -16.66 10.33 -6.35
C ASP A 40 -15.30 10.56 -5.68
N VAL A 41 -15.35 10.78 -4.37
CA VAL A 41 -14.17 10.89 -3.51
C VAL A 41 -13.46 9.55 -3.36
N GLY A 42 -14.19 8.43 -3.51
CA GLY A 42 -13.62 7.09 -3.40
C GLY A 42 -12.52 6.86 -4.43
N MET A 43 -12.74 7.27 -5.68
CA MET A 43 -11.74 7.19 -6.74
C MET A 43 -10.49 8.02 -6.43
N GLY A 44 -10.65 9.25 -5.93
CA GLY A 44 -9.53 10.12 -5.56
C GLY A 44 -8.69 9.54 -4.40
N VAL A 45 -9.35 8.97 -3.40
CA VAL A 45 -8.70 8.28 -2.29
C VAL A 45 -7.98 7.01 -2.77
N ALA A 46 -8.58 6.23 -3.65
CA ALA A 46 -7.96 5.04 -4.23
C ALA A 46 -6.70 5.39 -5.04
N LEU A 47 -6.73 6.44 -5.85
CA LEU A 47 -5.56 6.93 -6.59
C LEU A 47 -4.42 7.34 -5.65
N MET A 48 -4.73 8.10 -4.58
CA MET A 48 -3.73 8.47 -3.58
C MET A 48 -3.18 7.26 -2.84
N LEU A 49 -4.02 6.27 -2.54
CA LEU A 49 -3.59 5.01 -1.93
C LEU A 49 -2.59 4.27 -2.82
N ILE A 50 -2.88 4.12 -4.12
CA ILE A 50 -1.95 3.48 -5.07
C ILE A 50 -0.64 4.25 -5.14
N PHE A 51 -0.69 5.58 -5.19
CA PHE A 51 0.51 6.40 -5.23
C PHE A 51 1.40 6.18 -4.00
N VAL A 52 0.81 6.24 -2.80
CA VAL A 52 1.52 6.01 -1.54
C VAL A 52 2.09 4.59 -1.47
N LEU A 53 1.29 3.57 -1.80
CA LEU A 53 1.72 2.18 -1.78
C LEU A 53 2.83 1.91 -2.80
N SER A 54 2.73 2.48 -4.00
CA SER A 54 3.75 2.33 -5.04
C SER A 54 5.07 2.98 -4.60
N ALA A 55 5.02 4.19 -4.03
CA ALA A 55 6.21 4.87 -3.51
C ALA A 55 6.89 4.07 -2.39
N LEU A 56 6.11 3.55 -1.44
CA LEU A 56 6.62 2.66 -0.39
C LEU A 56 7.23 1.40 -1.00
N PHE A 57 6.52 0.73 -1.92
CA PHE A 57 6.97 -0.49 -2.56
C PHE A 57 8.31 -0.31 -3.28
N PHE A 58 8.48 0.73 -4.08
CA PHE A 58 9.77 1.04 -4.73
C PHE A 58 10.88 1.35 -3.71
N GLY A 59 10.55 2.04 -2.62
CA GLY A 59 11.49 2.29 -1.52
C GLY A 59 11.99 1.00 -0.88
N PHE A 60 11.07 0.10 -0.54
CA PHE A 60 11.39 -1.21 0.04
C PHE A 60 12.13 -2.13 -0.94
N ILE A 61 11.79 -2.11 -2.24
CA ILE A 61 12.55 -2.83 -3.27
C ILE A 61 13.99 -2.32 -3.32
N THR A 62 14.17 -1.00 -3.34
CA THR A 62 15.51 -0.40 -3.42
C THR A 62 16.36 -0.75 -2.19
N ASP A 63 15.77 -0.70 -0.99
CA ASP A 63 16.44 -1.10 0.26
C ASP A 63 16.78 -2.60 0.25
N PHE A 64 15.84 -3.45 -0.20
CA PHE A 64 16.04 -4.90 -0.33
C PHE A 64 17.19 -5.25 -1.28
N ILE A 65 17.20 -4.69 -2.49
CA ILE A 65 18.28 -4.89 -3.48
C ILE A 65 19.62 -4.40 -2.91
N THR A 66 19.65 -3.21 -2.31
CA THR A 66 20.87 -2.65 -1.72
C THR A 66 21.45 -3.54 -0.62
N ARG A 67 20.59 -4.16 0.21
CA ARG A 67 21.01 -5.07 1.28
C ARG A 67 21.44 -6.44 0.78
N LEU A 68 20.81 -6.94 -0.28
CA LEU A 68 21.28 -8.15 -0.97
C LEU A 68 22.69 -7.96 -1.52
N VAL A 69 22.96 -6.82 -2.17
CA VAL A 69 24.30 -6.48 -2.70
C VAL A 69 25.32 -6.40 -1.56
N LYS A 70 24.94 -5.86 -0.40
CA LYS A 70 25.79 -5.79 0.81
C LYS A 70 25.91 -7.13 1.56
N LYS A 71 25.25 -8.20 1.10
CA LYS A 71 25.21 -9.53 1.73
C LYS A 71 24.59 -9.55 3.14
N ASP A 72 23.78 -8.55 3.49
CA ASP A 72 23.08 -8.45 4.76
C ASP A 72 21.72 -9.19 4.74
N TYR A 73 21.75 -10.49 4.42
CA TYR A 73 20.55 -11.31 4.17
C TYR A 73 19.54 -11.30 5.33
N ARG A 74 20.01 -11.28 6.59
CA ARG A 74 19.15 -11.26 7.78
C ARG A 74 18.27 -10.01 7.86
N VAL A 75 18.75 -8.86 7.38
CA VAL A 75 17.99 -7.59 7.41
C VAL A 75 17.22 -7.40 6.11
N ALA A 76 17.68 -7.95 4.99
CA ALA A 76 16.89 -8.03 3.77
C ALA A 76 15.60 -8.84 3.98
N LEU A 77 15.67 -9.94 4.75
CA LEU A 77 14.49 -10.77 5.03
C LEU A 77 13.36 -10.01 5.74
N THR A 78 13.68 -8.95 6.49
CA THR A 78 12.65 -8.14 7.16
C THR A 78 11.91 -7.19 6.21
N ASP A 79 12.32 -7.05 4.95
CA ASP A 79 11.57 -6.29 3.91
C ASP A 79 10.48 -7.12 3.24
N VAL A 80 10.70 -8.43 3.12
CA VAL A 80 9.79 -9.39 2.48
C VAL A 80 8.33 -9.28 2.96
N PRO A 81 8.02 -9.25 4.27
CA PRO A 81 6.63 -9.15 4.71
C PRO A 81 5.96 -7.83 4.28
N PHE A 82 6.71 -6.72 4.23
CA PHE A 82 6.17 -5.43 3.78
C PHE A 82 5.92 -5.43 2.27
N LEU A 83 6.88 -5.95 1.49
CA LEU A 83 6.73 -6.10 0.05
C LEU A 83 5.52 -6.96 -0.33
N LEU A 84 5.32 -8.08 0.38
CA LEU A 84 4.14 -8.94 0.21
C LEU A 84 2.85 -8.24 0.64
N ALA A 85 2.88 -7.46 1.72
CA ALA A 85 1.70 -6.71 2.16
C ALA A 85 1.28 -5.63 1.17
N PHE A 86 2.22 -4.98 0.47
CA PHE A 86 1.89 -3.92 -0.49
C PHE A 86 1.50 -4.46 -1.87
N ILE A 87 2.01 -5.62 -2.28
CA ILE A 87 1.73 -6.15 -3.62
C ILE A 87 0.25 -6.48 -3.79
N VAL A 88 -0.41 -6.99 -2.74
CA VAL A 88 -1.82 -7.38 -2.76
C VAL A 88 -2.74 -6.18 -3.08
N PRO A 89 -2.73 -5.07 -2.31
CA PRO A 89 -3.59 -3.92 -2.62
C PRO A 89 -3.22 -3.23 -3.94
N ILE A 90 -1.93 -3.20 -4.33
CA ILE A 90 -1.51 -2.64 -5.63
C ILE A 90 -2.12 -3.47 -6.78
N LEU A 91 -1.99 -4.79 -6.73
CA LEU A 91 -2.54 -5.68 -7.74
C LEU A 91 -4.06 -5.64 -7.76
N TYR A 92 -4.71 -5.59 -6.59
CA TYR A 92 -6.17 -5.50 -6.49
C TYR A 92 -6.70 -4.24 -7.19
N LEU A 93 -6.16 -3.07 -6.87
CA LEU A 93 -6.61 -1.82 -7.47
C LEU A 93 -6.28 -1.76 -8.97
N SER A 94 -5.15 -2.31 -9.39
CA SER A 94 -4.79 -2.43 -10.81
C SER A 94 -5.77 -3.34 -11.57
N CYS A 95 -6.15 -4.47 -10.96
CA CYS A 95 -7.10 -5.42 -11.51
C CYS A 95 -8.53 -4.85 -11.59
N LEU A 96 -8.93 -4.04 -10.61
CA LEU A 96 -10.23 -3.38 -10.59
C LEU A 96 -10.39 -2.39 -11.76
N TRP A 97 -9.31 -1.75 -12.20
CA TRP A 97 -9.35 -0.81 -13.32
C TRP A 97 -9.16 -1.42 -14.69
N SER A 98 -8.40 -2.52 -14.80
CA SER A 98 -8.07 -3.13 -16.08
C SER A 98 -9.14 -4.09 -16.62
N ASP A 99 -10.22 -4.33 -15.87
CA ASP A 99 -11.30 -5.28 -16.17
C ASP A 99 -10.77 -6.61 -16.75
N GLY A 100 -9.84 -7.22 -16.01
CA GLY A 100 -9.02 -8.35 -16.48
C GLY A 100 -9.60 -9.73 -16.14
N ASP A 101 -9.46 -10.67 -17.08
CA ASP A 101 -9.88 -12.05 -16.91
C ASP A 101 -8.89 -12.91 -16.10
N GLY A 102 -9.38 -13.99 -15.49
CA GLY A 102 -8.56 -15.01 -14.84
C GLY A 102 -8.02 -14.59 -13.46
N PHE A 103 -6.75 -14.16 -13.41
CA PHE A 103 -6.07 -13.80 -12.15
C PHE A 103 -6.76 -12.63 -11.45
N CYS A 104 -7.12 -11.59 -12.19
CA CYS A 104 -7.78 -10.42 -11.64
C CYS A 104 -9.18 -10.74 -11.09
N LYS A 105 -9.98 -11.53 -11.83
CA LYS A 105 -11.28 -12.03 -11.35
C LYS A 105 -11.16 -12.88 -10.07
N CYS A 106 -10.14 -13.73 -9.98
CA CYS A 106 -9.89 -14.53 -8.78
C CYS A 106 -9.48 -13.66 -7.59
N LEU A 107 -8.63 -12.65 -7.82
CA LEU A 107 -8.15 -11.74 -6.80
C LEU A 107 -9.29 -10.88 -6.24
N THR A 108 -10.11 -10.27 -7.12
CA THR A 108 -11.23 -9.43 -6.71
C THR A 108 -12.29 -10.22 -5.95
N THR A 109 -12.71 -11.38 -6.48
CA THR A 109 -13.71 -12.23 -5.81
C THR A 109 -13.25 -12.80 -4.47
N THR A 110 -11.93 -12.97 -4.26
CA THR A 110 -11.39 -13.39 -2.96
C THR A 110 -11.39 -12.23 -1.98
N MET A 111 -11.02 -11.03 -2.42
CA MET A 111 -11.00 -9.85 -1.56
C MET A 111 -12.39 -9.32 -1.20
N ASP A 112 -13.37 -9.41 -2.09
CA ASP A 112 -14.77 -9.04 -1.80
C ASP A 112 -15.43 -9.94 -0.74
N LYS A 113 -14.86 -11.13 -0.49
CA LYS A 113 -15.36 -12.11 0.49
C LYS A 113 -14.72 -11.99 1.87
N ILE A 114 -13.65 -11.21 2.01
CA ILE A 114 -12.93 -10.96 3.27
C ILE A 114 -13.52 -9.72 3.94
#